data_AF-A0A843C9H1-F1
#
_entry.id   AF-A0A843C9H1-F1
#
_cell.length_a   1.000
_cell.length_b   1.000
_cell.length_c   1.000
_cell.angle_alpha   90.00
_cell.angle_beta   90.00
_cell.angle_gamma   90.00
#
_symmetry.space_group_name_H-M   'P 1'
#
loop_
_entity.id
_entity.type
_entity.pdbx_description
1 polymer ?
#
loop_
_entity_poly.entity_id
_entity_poly.type
_entity_poly.pdbx_seq_one_letter_code
_entity_poly.pdbx_strand_id
1 'polypeptide(L)'
;MIAVLAIFTLSIAQEIIDLWWSVPMAALIFIIIYFLINPEKIEKWSSIFARLFASISKKSEKHSVSADIQSRISSYVKNNNLHEIMPYGLKFKWVVGENASSYLQGEDIVIVMDYHNNNAKNFLIAIQEWTSKTLLPNIRNDIPSPILKAVELLMQEKIINSQRPDAMEFFKKEILPIKIIEEVKIKKIREQFDFLDQSGYFENVFLQELTFAGPRLQGMQEMQKYVEINGLLNLLEWLLKRESDDESRPLYYSGDVFRIWFILVAKQIKVMRGDPSPYIKRAREAISKKFDSIYVGGREKNMKFTQEVIDEIKSNEIATLKWTKEFKTRDRQHKKKDAKMALFRN
;
A
#
# COMPACT_ATOMS: atom_id res chain seq x y z
N MET A 1 -54.17 -45.11 21.21
CA MET A 1 -52.70 -45.17 21.42
C MET A 1 -51.91 -45.22 20.12
N ILE A 2 -52.30 -46.04 19.14
CA ILE A 2 -51.58 -46.19 17.84
C ILE A 2 -51.59 -44.91 16.98
N ALA A 3 -52.72 -44.17 16.93
CA ALA A 3 -52.82 -42.94 16.14
C ALA A 3 -51.94 -41.79 16.67
N VAL A 4 -51.72 -41.72 17.98
CA VAL A 4 -50.89 -40.67 18.62
C VAL A 4 -49.41 -40.91 18.33
N LEU A 5 -48.96 -42.18 18.32
CA LEU A 5 -47.58 -42.52 17.93
C LEU A 5 -47.30 -42.17 16.46
N ALA A 6 -48.23 -42.43 15.55
CA ALA A 6 -48.05 -42.16 14.12
C ALA A 6 -47.92 -40.65 13.79
N ILE A 7 -48.71 -39.80 14.46
CA ILE A 7 -48.65 -38.34 14.29
C ILE A 7 -47.32 -37.79 14.85
N PHE A 8 -46.85 -38.33 15.97
CA PHE A 8 -45.57 -37.92 16.58
C PHE A 8 -44.38 -38.30 15.68
N THR A 9 -44.41 -39.48 15.06
CA THR A 9 -43.35 -39.90 14.11
C THR A 9 -43.33 -39.08 12.82
N LEU A 10 -44.49 -38.62 12.34
CA LEU A 10 -44.56 -37.74 11.16
C LEU A 10 -44.03 -36.34 11.45
N SER A 11 -44.35 -35.77 12.62
CA SER A 11 -43.88 -34.45 13.05
C SER A 11 -42.35 -34.41 13.16
N ILE A 12 -41.75 -35.42 13.78
CA ILE A 12 -40.29 -35.51 13.93
C ILE A 12 -39.61 -35.71 12.57
N ALA A 13 -40.21 -36.51 11.67
CA ALA A 13 -39.69 -36.68 10.32
C ALA A 13 -39.70 -35.36 9.52
N GLN A 14 -40.76 -34.56 9.66
CA GLN A 14 -40.87 -33.24 9.02
C GLN A 14 -39.79 -32.27 9.54
N GLU A 15 -39.59 -32.20 10.86
CA GLU A 15 -38.55 -31.37 11.48
C GLU A 15 -37.13 -31.80 11.07
N ILE A 16 -36.88 -33.11 10.95
CA ILE A 16 -35.59 -33.63 10.48
C ILE A 16 -35.36 -33.29 9.00
N ILE A 17 -36.39 -33.37 8.16
CA ILE A 17 -36.31 -33.01 6.73
C ILE A 17 -36.04 -31.50 6.59
N ASP A 18 -36.74 -30.65 7.35
CA ASP A 18 -36.54 -29.20 7.33
C ASP A 18 -35.15 -28.82 7.87
N LEU A 19 -34.62 -29.54 8.86
CA LEU A 19 -33.25 -29.39 9.34
C LEU A 19 -32.23 -29.83 8.29
N TRP A 20 -32.49 -30.92 7.56
CA TRP A 20 -31.65 -31.43 6.48
C TRP A 20 -31.62 -30.53 5.25
N TRP A 21 -32.69 -29.78 4.96
CA TRP A 21 -32.71 -28.79 3.87
C TRP A 21 -32.18 -27.41 4.29
N SER A 22 -32.35 -27.03 5.55
CA SER A 22 -31.89 -25.73 6.07
C SER A 22 -30.38 -25.67 6.28
N VAL A 23 -29.71 -26.76 6.66
CA VAL A 23 -28.25 -26.79 6.85
C VAL A 23 -27.47 -26.58 5.54
N PRO A 24 -27.77 -27.27 4.42
CA PRO A 24 -27.17 -26.99 3.11
C PRO A 24 -27.47 -25.58 2.62
N MET A 25 -28.68 -25.07 2.87
CA MET A 25 -29.07 -23.73 2.41
C MET A 25 -28.36 -22.64 3.22
N ALA A 26 -28.22 -22.81 4.53
CA ALA A 26 -27.44 -21.92 5.38
C ALA A 26 -25.94 -21.96 5.01
N ALA A 27 -25.40 -23.14 4.71
CA ALA A 27 -24.03 -23.27 4.21
C ALA A 27 -23.84 -22.59 2.84
N LEU A 28 -24.82 -22.74 1.92
CA LEU A 28 -24.81 -22.08 0.62
C LEU A 28 -24.87 -20.55 0.77
N ILE A 29 -25.75 -20.04 1.63
CA ILE A 29 -25.87 -18.62 1.94
C ILE A 29 -24.57 -18.10 2.58
N PHE A 30 -23.98 -18.84 3.52
CA PHE A 30 -22.71 -18.48 4.13
C PHE A 30 -21.58 -18.42 3.10
N ILE A 31 -21.52 -19.38 2.17
CA ILE A 31 -20.57 -19.38 1.05
C ILE A 31 -20.78 -18.16 0.15
N ILE A 32 -22.04 -17.83 -0.20
CA ILE A 32 -22.37 -16.67 -1.02
C ILE A 32 -21.97 -15.37 -0.30
N ILE A 33 -22.33 -15.21 0.97
CA ILE A 33 -21.95 -14.04 1.78
C ILE A 33 -20.43 -13.93 1.90
N TYR A 34 -19.73 -15.04 2.14
CA TYR A 34 -18.28 -15.08 2.21
C TYR A 34 -17.63 -14.61 0.91
N PHE A 35 -18.18 -15.01 -0.24
CA PHE A 35 -17.70 -14.57 -1.55
C PHE A 35 -18.05 -13.11 -1.85
N LEU A 36 -19.23 -12.62 -1.44
CA LEU A 36 -19.60 -11.20 -1.57
C LEU A 36 -18.70 -10.28 -0.74
N ILE A 37 -18.28 -10.72 0.46
CA ILE A 37 -17.36 -9.96 1.33
C ILE A 37 -15.91 -10.05 0.83
N ASN A 38 -15.56 -11.10 0.09
CA ASN A 38 -14.20 -11.35 -0.41
C ASN A 38 -14.20 -11.49 -1.95
N PRO A 39 -14.51 -10.42 -2.70
CA PRO A 39 -14.58 -10.45 -4.16
C PRO A 39 -13.25 -10.91 -4.80
N GLU A 40 -12.10 -10.69 -4.13
CA GLU A 40 -10.80 -11.18 -4.59
C GLU A 40 -10.73 -12.71 -4.70
N LYS A 41 -11.51 -13.43 -3.88
CA LYS A 41 -11.59 -14.89 -3.94
C LYS A 41 -12.43 -15.32 -5.13
N ILE A 42 -13.51 -14.59 -5.44
CA ILE A 42 -14.33 -14.84 -6.64
C ILE A 42 -13.44 -14.73 -7.88
N GLU A 43 -12.64 -13.67 -8.00
CA GLU A 43 -11.71 -13.48 -9.13
C GLU A 43 -10.67 -14.60 -9.21
N LYS A 44 -10.15 -15.04 -8.06
CA LYS A 44 -9.20 -16.15 -8.00
C LYS A 44 -9.83 -17.46 -8.49
N TRP A 45 -11.03 -17.79 -8.01
CA TRP A 45 -11.75 -19.01 -8.43
C TRP A 45 -12.21 -18.93 -9.88
N SER A 46 -12.69 -17.77 -10.35
CA SER A 46 -13.03 -17.57 -11.76
C SER A 46 -11.80 -17.78 -12.65
N SER A 47 -10.61 -17.36 -12.21
CA SER A 47 -9.36 -17.68 -12.92
C SER A 47 -9.06 -19.18 -12.96
N ILE A 48 -9.32 -19.92 -11.87
CA ILE A 48 -9.10 -21.38 -11.81
C ILE A 48 -10.09 -22.10 -12.74
N PHE A 49 -11.38 -21.74 -12.67
CA PHE A 49 -12.39 -22.26 -13.58
C PHE A 49 -12.08 -21.91 -15.04
N ALA A 50 -11.69 -20.67 -15.31
CA ALA A 50 -11.33 -20.24 -16.65
C ALA A 50 -10.07 -20.95 -17.19
N ARG A 51 -9.09 -21.31 -16.33
CA ARG A 51 -7.94 -22.15 -16.71
C ARG A 51 -8.34 -23.57 -17.10
N LEU A 52 -9.29 -24.17 -16.38
CA LEU A 52 -9.79 -25.51 -16.70
C LEU A 52 -10.44 -25.56 -18.09
N PHE A 53 -11.06 -24.45 -18.53
CA PHE A 53 -11.66 -24.31 -19.85
C PHE A 53 -10.82 -23.49 -20.84
N ALA A 54 -9.60 -23.08 -20.47
CA ALA A 54 -8.76 -22.20 -21.30
C ALA A 54 -8.37 -22.87 -22.63
N SER A 55 -8.24 -24.19 -22.64
CA SER A 55 -7.95 -24.96 -23.87
C SER A 55 -9.09 -24.96 -24.88
N ILE A 56 -10.31 -24.58 -24.47
CA ILE A 56 -11.52 -24.68 -25.30
C ILE A 56 -11.85 -23.33 -25.97
N SER A 57 -11.40 -22.20 -25.41
CA SER A 57 -11.70 -20.87 -25.99
C SER A 57 -10.67 -19.79 -25.64
N LYS A 58 -10.20 -19.06 -26.66
CA LYS A 58 -9.39 -17.85 -26.52
C LYS A 58 -10.04 -16.77 -25.64
N LYS A 59 -11.37 -16.73 -25.58
CA LYS A 59 -12.11 -15.81 -24.70
C LYS A 59 -11.95 -16.18 -23.23
N SER A 60 -11.96 -17.48 -22.92
CA SER A 60 -11.73 -18.00 -21.56
C SER A 60 -10.29 -17.77 -21.12
N GLU A 61 -9.33 -17.99 -22.02
CA GLU A 61 -7.91 -17.70 -21.77
C GLU A 61 -7.69 -16.23 -21.43
N LYS A 62 -8.18 -15.31 -22.27
CA LYS A 62 -8.13 -13.86 -22.02
C LYS A 62 -8.77 -13.47 -20.69
N HIS A 63 -9.94 -14.04 -20.39
CA HIS A 63 -10.62 -13.78 -19.11
C HIS A 63 -9.82 -14.31 -17.92
N SER A 64 -9.25 -15.52 -18.03
CA SER A 64 -8.39 -16.09 -16.99
C SER A 64 -7.18 -15.19 -16.70
N VAL A 65 -6.55 -14.64 -17.74
CA VAL A 65 -5.41 -13.73 -17.59
C VAL A 65 -5.86 -12.43 -16.94
N SER A 66 -6.96 -11.83 -17.39
CA SER A 66 -7.55 -10.63 -16.76
C SER A 66 -7.82 -10.84 -15.27
N ALA A 67 -8.50 -11.94 -14.91
CA ALA A 67 -8.84 -12.26 -13.53
C ALA A 67 -7.61 -12.55 -12.66
N ASP A 68 -6.58 -13.23 -13.20
CA ASP A 68 -5.31 -13.46 -12.49
C ASP A 68 -4.59 -12.13 -12.20
N ILE A 69 -4.52 -11.21 -13.17
CA ILE A 69 -3.86 -9.91 -12.97
C ILE A 69 -4.66 -9.04 -11.97
N GLN A 70 -5.98 -8.96 -12.14
CA GLN A 70 -6.86 -8.20 -11.25
C GLN A 70 -6.76 -8.71 -9.81
N SER A 71 -6.89 -10.02 -9.59
CA SER A 71 -6.82 -10.63 -8.26
C SER A 71 -5.49 -10.36 -7.57
N ARG A 72 -4.36 -10.42 -8.31
CA ARG A 72 -3.02 -10.12 -7.78
C ARG A 72 -2.89 -8.66 -7.34
N ILE A 73 -3.37 -7.72 -8.16
CA ILE A 73 -3.27 -6.29 -7.86
C ILE A 73 -4.18 -5.92 -6.69
N SER A 74 -5.45 -6.35 -6.71
CA SER A 74 -6.39 -6.16 -5.62
C SER A 74 -5.86 -6.74 -4.30
N SER A 75 -5.28 -7.94 -4.35
CA SER A 75 -4.64 -8.56 -3.19
C SER A 75 -3.45 -7.74 -2.68
N TYR A 76 -2.61 -7.21 -3.57
CA TYR A 76 -1.49 -6.37 -3.18
C TYR A 76 -1.95 -5.07 -2.49
N VAL A 77 -2.93 -4.38 -3.07
CA VAL A 77 -3.48 -3.12 -2.52
C VAL A 77 -4.09 -3.37 -1.14
N LYS A 78 -4.92 -4.42 -1.01
CA LYS A 78 -5.57 -4.81 0.25
C LYS A 78 -4.55 -5.19 1.33
N ASN A 79 -3.61 -6.08 1.01
CA ASN A 79 -2.63 -6.58 1.98
C ASN A 79 -1.66 -5.50 2.48
N ASN A 80 -1.39 -4.48 1.67
CA ASN A 80 -0.49 -3.37 2.03
C ASN A 80 -1.24 -2.11 2.50
N ASN A 81 -2.57 -2.14 2.59
CA ASN A 81 -3.43 -1.00 2.96
C ASN A 81 -3.17 0.24 2.09
N LEU A 82 -3.13 0.05 0.76
CA LEU A 82 -2.81 1.12 -0.20
C LEU A 82 -4.04 1.79 -0.81
N HIS A 83 -5.25 1.56 -0.28
CA HIS A 83 -6.51 2.07 -0.85
C HIS A 83 -6.54 3.60 -1.02
N GLU A 84 -5.90 4.36 -0.14
CA GLU A 84 -5.83 5.83 -0.28
C GLU A 84 -4.77 6.30 -1.31
N ILE A 85 -3.76 5.47 -1.58
CA ILE A 85 -2.65 5.78 -2.50
C ILE A 85 -2.99 5.31 -3.92
N MET A 86 -3.69 4.19 -4.04
CA MET A 86 -4.09 3.50 -5.27
C MET A 86 -5.56 3.07 -5.17
N PRO A 87 -6.51 4.02 -5.30
CA PRO A 87 -7.92 3.75 -5.00
C PRO A 87 -8.66 2.98 -6.08
N TYR A 88 -8.16 2.95 -7.31
CA TYR A 88 -8.91 2.43 -8.45
C TYR A 88 -8.66 0.94 -8.68
N GLY A 89 -9.74 0.22 -8.98
CA GLY A 89 -9.69 -1.16 -9.44
C GLY A 89 -9.13 -1.29 -10.86
N LEU A 90 -9.22 -2.51 -11.41
CA LEU A 90 -8.65 -2.84 -12.70
C LEU A 90 -9.62 -3.66 -13.55
N LYS A 91 -9.81 -3.22 -14.78
CA LYS A 91 -10.57 -3.93 -15.82
C LYS A 91 -9.76 -3.99 -17.12
N PHE A 92 -10.14 -4.93 -17.99
CA PHE A 92 -9.43 -5.19 -19.25
C PHE A 92 -10.36 -5.12 -20.46
N LYS A 93 -9.83 -4.59 -21.56
CA LYS A 93 -10.39 -4.67 -22.91
C LYS A 93 -9.30 -5.13 -23.88
N TRP A 94 -9.46 -6.33 -24.41
CA TRP A 94 -8.46 -6.93 -25.31
C TRP A 94 -8.69 -6.48 -26.76
N VAL A 95 -7.75 -5.74 -27.35
CA VAL A 95 -7.84 -5.21 -28.72
C VAL A 95 -6.56 -5.54 -29.49
N VAL A 96 -6.69 -6.08 -30.70
CA VAL A 96 -5.56 -6.55 -31.52
C VAL A 96 -4.85 -5.38 -32.18
N GLY A 97 -3.51 -5.34 -32.11
CA GLY A 97 -2.68 -4.37 -32.83
C GLY A 97 -2.70 -2.94 -32.27
N GLU A 98 -3.32 -2.72 -31.11
CA GLU A 98 -3.28 -1.42 -30.44
C GLU A 98 -2.17 -1.37 -29.38
N ASN A 99 -1.50 -0.21 -29.29
CA ASN A 99 -0.62 0.08 -28.17
C ASN A 99 -1.43 0.10 -26.87
N ALA A 100 -0.81 -0.34 -25.79
CA ALA A 100 -1.44 -0.31 -24.48
C ALA A 100 -1.86 1.11 -24.10
N SER A 101 -3.09 1.25 -23.60
CA SER A 101 -3.62 2.50 -23.11
C SER A 101 -4.60 2.26 -21.97
N SER A 102 -4.89 3.31 -21.21
CA SER A 102 -5.71 3.22 -20.01
C SER A 102 -6.58 4.46 -19.80
N TYR A 103 -7.80 4.24 -19.32
CA TYR A 103 -8.73 5.31 -18.93
C TYR A 103 -9.54 4.92 -17.69
N LEU A 104 -10.00 5.94 -16.96
CA LEU A 104 -10.86 5.75 -15.79
C LEU A 104 -12.31 5.52 -16.24
N GLN A 105 -12.95 4.48 -15.72
CA GLN A 105 -14.37 4.19 -15.91
C GLN A 105 -15.00 3.84 -14.56
N GLY A 106 -15.70 4.80 -13.95
CA GLY A 106 -16.19 4.64 -12.57
C GLY A 106 -15.03 4.55 -11.59
N GLU A 107 -15.00 3.49 -10.78
CA GLU A 107 -13.92 3.23 -9.81
C GLU A 107 -12.82 2.31 -10.36
N ASP A 108 -12.85 1.98 -11.65
CA ASP A 108 -11.88 1.07 -12.29
C ASP A 108 -11.06 1.77 -13.37
N ILE A 109 -9.78 1.44 -13.45
CA ILE A 109 -8.96 1.72 -14.63
C ILE A 109 -9.20 0.60 -15.65
N VAL A 110 -9.67 0.97 -16.84
CA VAL A 110 -9.82 0.05 -17.97
C VAL A 110 -8.55 0.10 -18.80
N ILE A 111 -7.84 -1.02 -18.88
CA ILE A 111 -6.67 -1.19 -19.73
C ILE A 111 -7.09 -1.78 -21.06
N VAL A 112 -6.79 -1.05 -22.14
CA VAL A 112 -6.91 -1.51 -23.51
C VAL A 112 -5.54 -2.00 -23.95
N MET A 113 -5.41 -3.29 -24.28
CA MET A 113 -4.12 -3.86 -24.70
C MET A 113 -4.29 -5.07 -25.61
N ASP A 114 -3.27 -5.33 -26.42
CA ASP A 114 -3.16 -6.58 -27.16
C ASP A 114 -2.76 -7.74 -26.25
N TYR A 115 -3.25 -8.93 -26.60
CA TYR A 115 -2.98 -10.15 -25.87
C TYR A 115 -1.64 -10.76 -26.30
N HIS A 116 -0.76 -11.02 -25.34
CA HIS A 116 0.44 -11.83 -25.57
C HIS A 116 0.29 -13.23 -24.97
N ASN A 117 0.84 -14.24 -25.64
CA ASN A 117 0.92 -15.59 -25.09
C ASN A 117 1.82 -15.67 -23.83
N ASN A 118 2.67 -14.65 -23.62
CA ASN A 118 3.48 -14.53 -22.41
C ASN A 118 2.72 -13.75 -21.33
N ASN A 119 2.22 -14.48 -20.33
CA ASN A 119 1.49 -13.90 -19.20
C ASN A 119 2.31 -12.92 -18.35
N ALA A 120 3.64 -13.06 -18.30
CA ALA A 120 4.50 -12.07 -17.65
C ALA A 120 4.47 -10.74 -18.41
N LYS A 121 4.52 -10.77 -19.75
CA LYS A 121 4.37 -9.55 -20.58
C LYS A 121 3.00 -8.89 -20.37
N ASN A 122 1.92 -9.69 -20.37
CA ASN A 122 0.59 -9.16 -20.11
C ASN A 122 0.52 -8.46 -18.74
N PHE A 123 1.06 -9.11 -17.71
CA PHE A 123 1.09 -8.57 -16.34
C PHE A 123 1.90 -7.26 -16.27
N LEU A 124 3.07 -7.20 -16.90
CA LEU A 124 3.93 -6.02 -16.86
C LEU A 124 3.30 -4.81 -17.55
N ILE A 125 2.75 -4.99 -18.76
CA ILE A 125 2.03 -3.93 -19.48
C ILE A 125 0.85 -3.43 -18.63
N ALA A 126 0.08 -4.37 -18.07
CA ALA A 126 -1.06 -4.02 -17.22
C ALA A 126 -0.64 -3.21 -15.98
N ILE A 127 0.44 -3.61 -15.30
CA ILE A 127 0.96 -2.91 -14.12
C ILE A 127 1.48 -1.51 -14.47
N GLN A 128 2.16 -1.35 -15.60
CA GLN A 128 2.64 -0.05 -16.05
C GLN A 128 1.49 0.91 -16.29
N GLU A 129 0.51 0.49 -17.10
CA GLU A 129 -0.68 1.29 -17.41
C GLU A 129 -1.49 1.60 -16.15
N TRP A 130 -1.79 0.59 -15.33
CA TRP A 130 -2.55 0.76 -14.10
C TRP A 130 -1.87 1.72 -13.12
N THR A 131 -0.58 1.50 -12.82
CA THR A 131 0.18 2.36 -11.88
C THR A 131 0.21 3.81 -12.37
N SER A 132 0.33 4.02 -13.68
CA SER A 132 0.35 5.36 -14.29
C SER A 132 -0.96 6.14 -14.17
N LYS A 133 -2.07 5.48 -13.84
CA LYS A 133 -3.38 6.13 -13.65
C LYS A 133 -3.82 6.14 -12.21
N THR A 134 -3.46 5.12 -11.44
CA THR A 134 -3.97 4.95 -10.07
C THR A 134 -3.08 5.57 -9.00
N LEU A 135 -1.77 5.76 -9.24
CA LEU A 135 -0.87 6.23 -8.19
C LEU A 135 -1.12 7.71 -7.91
N LEU A 136 -1.52 8.02 -6.67
CA LEU A 136 -1.70 9.38 -6.15
C LEU A 136 -2.60 10.25 -7.06
N PRO A 137 -3.82 9.77 -7.41
CA PRO A 137 -4.58 10.31 -8.54
C PRO A 137 -4.96 11.79 -8.36
N ASN A 138 -5.19 12.22 -7.12
CA ASN A 138 -5.62 13.58 -6.78
C ASN A 138 -4.52 14.64 -6.90
N ILE A 139 -3.25 14.22 -6.92
CA ILE A 139 -2.09 15.13 -6.86
C ILE A 139 -1.07 14.83 -7.96
N ARG A 140 -1.33 13.82 -8.79
CA ARG A 140 -0.39 13.32 -9.79
C ARG A 140 0.16 14.42 -10.69
N ASN A 141 -0.71 15.31 -11.15
CA ASN A 141 -0.36 16.43 -12.03
C ASN A 141 0.43 17.54 -11.31
N ASP A 142 0.53 17.47 -9.99
CA ASP A 142 1.25 18.43 -9.15
C ASP A 142 2.59 17.87 -8.63
N ILE A 143 2.90 16.60 -8.90
CA ILE A 143 4.20 16.01 -8.59
C ILE A 143 5.14 16.24 -9.78
N PRO A 144 6.35 16.81 -9.57
CA PRO A 144 7.34 16.97 -10.62
C PRO A 144 7.65 15.64 -11.31
N SER A 145 7.62 15.65 -12.65
CA SER A 145 7.68 14.45 -13.50
C SER A 145 8.82 13.47 -13.13
N PRO A 146 10.07 13.89 -12.86
CA PRO A 146 11.13 12.96 -12.48
C PRO A 146 10.86 12.22 -11.16
N ILE A 147 10.22 12.90 -10.20
CA ILE A 147 9.85 12.32 -8.92
C ILE A 147 8.72 11.30 -9.13
N LEU A 148 7.66 11.70 -9.83
CA LEU A 148 6.52 10.84 -10.11
C LEU A 148 6.95 9.53 -10.80
N LYS A 149 7.76 9.63 -11.87
CA LYS A 149 8.29 8.46 -12.60
C LYS A 149 9.11 7.54 -11.68
N ALA A 150 9.92 8.09 -10.79
CA ALA A 150 10.72 7.29 -9.87
C ALA A 150 9.86 6.57 -8.82
N VAL A 151 8.79 7.21 -8.32
CA VAL A 151 7.80 6.59 -7.44
C VAL A 151 7.07 5.46 -8.16
N GLU A 152 6.63 5.69 -9.40
CA GLU A 152 5.96 4.67 -10.22
C GLU A 152 6.83 3.44 -10.43
N LEU A 153 8.09 3.63 -10.84
CA LEU A 153 9.01 2.52 -11.08
C LEU A 153 9.25 1.69 -9.82
N LEU A 154 9.39 2.34 -8.66
CA LEU A 154 9.53 1.63 -7.39
C LEU A 154 8.24 0.87 -7.03
N MET A 155 7.06 1.48 -7.19
CA MET A 155 5.80 0.80 -6.94
C MET A 155 5.57 -0.40 -7.87
N GLN A 156 5.87 -0.24 -9.16
CA GLN A 156 5.82 -1.33 -10.14
C GLN A 156 6.75 -2.47 -9.70
N GLU A 157 8.01 -2.16 -9.36
CA GLU A 157 8.96 -3.17 -8.88
C GLU A 157 8.43 -3.90 -7.65
N LYS A 158 7.86 -3.20 -6.67
CA LYS A 158 7.31 -3.83 -5.46
C LYS A 158 6.12 -4.74 -5.77
N ILE A 159 5.19 -4.31 -6.62
CA ILE A 159 4.04 -5.13 -7.03
C ILE A 159 4.52 -6.37 -7.78
N ILE A 160 5.44 -6.21 -8.74
CA ILE A 160 5.99 -7.35 -9.51
C ILE A 160 6.72 -8.31 -8.58
N ASN A 161 7.58 -7.81 -7.68
CA ASN A 161 8.33 -8.65 -6.76
C ASN A 161 7.43 -9.47 -5.83
N SER A 162 6.28 -8.90 -5.43
CA SER A 162 5.33 -9.55 -4.54
C SER A 162 4.39 -10.51 -5.27
N GLN A 163 3.89 -10.10 -6.43
CA GLN A 163 2.77 -10.76 -7.09
C GLN A 163 3.18 -11.59 -8.31
N ARG A 164 4.28 -11.26 -8.98
CA ARG A 164 4.78 -12.02 -10.13
C ARG A 164 6.31 -12.02 -10.21
N PRO A 165 7.01 -12.68 -9.26
CA PRO A 165 8.47 -12.64 -9.18
C PRO A 165 9.17 -13.15 -10.45
N ASP A 166 8.56 -14.06 -11.19
CA ASP A 166 9.01 -14.56 -12.50
C ASP A 166 9.11 -13.46 -13.57
N ALA A 167 8.29 -12.40 -13.47
CA ALA A 167 8.33 -11.26 -14.38
C ALA A 167 9.42 -10.23 -14.01
N MET A 168 10.06 -10.38 -12.84
CA MET A 168 11.04 -9.40 -12.32
C MET A 168 12.29 -9.30 -13.20
N GLU A 169 12.79 -10.43 -13.67
CA GLU A 169 14.00 -10.45 -14.51
C GLU A 169 13.76 -9.69 -15.81
N PHE A 170 12.61 -9.93 -16.45
CA PHE A 170 12.20 -9.21 -17.65
C PHE A 170 12.04 -7.71 -17.37
N PHE A 171 11.38 -7.33 -16.26
CA PHE A 171 11.24 -5.93 -15.86
C PHE A 171 12.60 -5.24 -15.71
N LYS A 172 13.55 -5.87 -15.03
CA LYS A 172 14.88 -5.29 -14.79
C LYS A 172 15.76 -5.21 -16.03
N LYS A 173 15.62 -6.14 -16.97
CA LYS A 173 16.47 -6.19 -18.18
C LYS A 173 15.91 -5.40 -19.34
N GLU A 174 14.59 -5.40 -19.53
CA GLU A 174 13.98 -4.85 -20.75
C GLU A 174 13.23 -3.54 -20.50
N ILE A 175 12.62 -3.36 -19.32
CA ILE A 175 11.77 -2.19 -19.04
C ILE A 175 12.54 -1.10 -18.30
N LEU A 176 13.13 -1.46 -17.17
CA LEU A 176 13.77 -0.53 -16.25
C LEU A 176 14.91 0.26 -16.91
N PRO A 177 15.80 -0.34 -17.73
CA PRO A 177 16.88 0.39 -18.36
C PRO A 177 16.37 1.45 -19.32
N ILE A 178 15.35 1.14 -20.14
CA ILE A 178 14.73 2.12 -21.06
C ILE A 178 14.22 3.34 -20.27
N LYS A 179 13.52 3.09 -19.16
CA LYS A 179 12.91 4.15 -18.34
C LYS A 179 13.93 4.96 -17.51
N ILE A 180 15.08 4.38 -17.15
CA ILE A 180 16.11 5.04 -16.33
C ILE A 180 17.20 5.71 -17.19
N ILE A 181 17.58 5.11 -18.33
CA ILE A 181 18.66 5.61 -19.20
C ILE A 181 18.27 6.95 -19.85
N GLU A 182 16.99 7.19 -20.09
CA GLU A 182 16.51 8.42 -20.72
C GLU A 182 16.71 9.68 -19.85
N GLU A 183 16.85 9.57 -18.52
CA GLU A 183 16.97 10.74 -17.64
C GLU A 183 17.83 10.49 -16.38
N VAL A 184 19.05 11.06 -16.33
CA VAL A 184 19.99 11.00 -15.18
C VAL A 184 19.32 11.39 -13.84
N LYS A 185 18.36 12.32 -13.87
CA LYS A 185 17.63 12.77 -12.68
C LYS A 185 16.76 11.65 -12.08
N ILE A 186 16.08 10.85 -12.92
CA ILE A 186 15.23 9.75 -12.45
C ILE A 186 16.07 8.70 -11.75
N LYS A 187 17.24 8.34 -12.31
CA LYS A 187 18.15 7.37 -11.69
C LYS A 187 18.51 7.75 -10.25
N LYS A 188 18.95 9.00 -10.03
CA LYS A 188 19.35 9.47 -8.71
C LYS A 188 18.19 9.47 -7.72
N ILE A 189 17.00 9.92 -8.14
CA ILE A 189 15.81 9.92 -7.29
C ILE A 189 15.36 8.48 -6.98
N ARG A 190 15.46 7.57 -7.96
CA ARG A 190 15.13 6.16 -7.80
C ARG A 190 16.04 5.50 -6.76
N GLU A 191 17.35 5.77 -6.81
CA GLU A 191 18.31 5.29 -5.80
C GLU A 191 17.96 5.82 -4.40
N GLN A 192 17.59 7.11 -4.28
CA GLN A 192 17.11 7.66 -2.99
C GLN A 192 15.86 6.92 -2.49
N PHE A 193 14.91 6.64 -3.37
CA PHE A 193 13.71 5.88 -3.01
C PHE A 193 14.00 4.43 -2.61
N ASP A 194 15.01 3.77 -3.19
CA ASP A 194 15.44 2.44 -2.73
C ASP A 194 15.89 2.47 -1.26
N PHE A 195 16.66 3.49 -0.87
CA PHE A 195 17.08 3.64 0.53
C PHE A 195 15.90 3.91 1.47
N LEU A 196 14.95 4.75 1.04
CA LEU A 196 13.73 5.03 1.79
C LEU A 196 12.86 3.77 1.94
N ASP A 197 12.72 2.97 0.88
CA ASP A 197 11.93 1.74 0.88
C ASP A 197 12.52 0.68 1.80
N GLN A 198 13.83 0.42 1.68
CA GLN A 198 14.55 -0.50 2.57
C GLN A 198 14.45 -0.09 4.03
N SER A 199 14.32 1.23 4.29
CA SER A 199 14.17 1.77 5.64
C SER A 199 12.71 1.79 6.12
N GLY A 200 11.75 1.50 5.25
CA GLY A 200 10.30 1.53 5.49
C GLY A 200 9.71 2.94 5.52
N TYR A 201 10.41 3.95 5.02
CA TYR A 201 9.95 5.36 5.02
C TYR A 201 9.21 5.73 3.73
N PHE A 202 9.42 4.98 2.65
CA PHE A 202 8.77 5.26 1.37
C PHE A 202 7.24 5.16 1.47
N GLU A 203 6.70 3.98 1.80
CA GLU A 203 5.24 3.80 1.91
C GLU A 203 4.66 4.35 3.20
N ASN A 204 5.38 4.24 4.33
CA ASN A 204 4.84 4.62 5.64
C ASN A 204 4.97 6.11 5.96
N VAL A 205 5.77 6.87 5.21
CA VAL A 205 5.89 8.32 5.40
C VAL A 205 5.69 9.07 4.11
N PHE A 206 6.55 8.85 3.12
CA PHE A 206 6.59 9.69 1.92
C PHE A 206 5.25 9.63 1.15
N LEU A 207 4.74 8.44 0.85
CA LEU A 207 3.44 8.31 0.16
C LEU A 207 2.27 8.78 1.03
N GLN A 208 2.34 8.59 2.35
CA GLN A 208 1.30 9.05 3.28
C GLN A 208 1.19 10.58 3.32
N GLU A 209 2.33 11.27 3.36
CA GLU A 209 2.36 12.74 3.32
C GLU A 209 1.92 13.28 1.97
N LEU A 210 2.31 12.64 0.87
CA LEU A 210 1.82 12.99 -0.45
C LEU A 210 0.29 12.85 -0.52
N THR A 211 -0.28 11.73 -0.09
CA THR A 211 -1.74 11.54 -0.08
C THR A 211 -2.46 12.58 0.79
N PHE A 212 -1.91 12.90 1.97
CA PHE A 212 -2.57 13.79 2.93
C PHE A 212 -2.39 15.28 2.63
N ALA A 213 -1.15 15.74 2.49
CA ALA A 213 -0.82 17.16 2.34
C ALA A 213 -0.60 17.57 0.88
N GLY A 214 -0.30 16.62 -0.01
CA GLY A 214 -0.05 16.87 -1.42
C GLY A 214 -1.15 17.63 -2.17
N PRO A 215 -2.46 17.53 -1.83
CA PRO A 215 -3.48 18.37 -2.45
C PRO A 215 -3.21 19.88 -2.33
N ARG A 216 -2.46 20.31 -1.30
CA ARG A 216 -2.05 21.72 -1.12
C ARG A 216 -1.00 22.19 -2.13
N LEU A 217 -0.43 21.29 -2.94
CA LEU A 217 0.46 21.64 -4.06
C LEU A 217 -0.31 22.22 -5.25
N GLN A 218 -1.63 22.02 -5.32
CA GLN A 218 -2.45 22.52 -6.41
C GLN A 218 -2.37 24.04 -6.50
N GLY A 219 -2.15 24.55 -7.71
CA GLY A 219 -2.01 25.99 -7.97
C GLY A 219 -0.63 26.57 -7.62
N MET A 220 0.27 25.82 -6.99
CA MET A 220 1.66 26.25 -6.79
C MET A 220 2.45 26.23 -8.10
N GLN A 221 3.50 27.07 -8.18
CA GLN A 221 4.44 27.03 -9.28
C GLN A 221 5.30 25.76 -9.25
N GLU A 222 5.74 25.28 -10.42
CA GLU A 222 6.54 24.04 -10.54
C GLU A 222 7.78 24.04 -9.64
N MET A 223 8.47 25.18 -9.53
CA MET A 223 9.64 25.30 -8.66
C MET A 223 9.27 25.18 -7.17
N GLN A 224 8.13 25.72 -6.75
CA GLN A 224 7.65 25.61 -5.36
C GLN A 224 7.29 24.15 -5.02
N LYS A 225 6.58 23.48 -5.93
CA LYS A 225 6.25 22.04 -5.81
C LYS A 225 7.52 21.20 -5.65
N TYR A 226 8.53 21.48 -6.46
CA TYR A 226 9.83 20.81 -6.39
C TYR A 226 10.55 21.07 -5.06
N VAL A 227 10.54 22.31 -4.55
CA VAL A 227 11.16 22.66 -3.27
C VAL A 227 10.48 21.94 -2.10
N GLU A 228 9.14 21.93 -2.05
CA GLU A 228 8.38 21.26 -0.99
C GLU A 228 8.65 19.76 -0.96
N ILE A 229 8.52 19.08 -2.10
CA ILE A 229 8.70 17.62 -2.16
C ILE A 229 10.16 17.24 -1.90
N ASN A 230 11.13 18.00 -2.41
CA ASN A 230 12.53 17.74 -2.09
C ASN A 230 12.89 18.07 -0.64
N GLY A 231 12.25 19.07 -0.03
CA GLY A 231 12.44 19.36 1.38
C GLY A 231 12.05 18.16 2.25
N LEU A 232 10.91 17.53 1.94
CA LEU A 232 10.49 16.27 2.54
C LEU A 232 11.52 15.15 2.28
N LEU A 233 11.90 14.91 1.03
CA LEU A 233 12.88 13.86 0.68
C LEU A 233 14.22 14.05 1.40
N ASN A 234 14.72 15.28 1.44
CA ASN A 234 15.98 15.63 2.09
C ASN A 234 15.93 15.38 3.60
N LEU A 235 14.81 15.68 4.27
CA LEU A 235 14.63 15.31 5.67
C LEU A 235 14.70 13.79 5.84
N LEU A 236 13.94 13.03 5.04
CA LEU A 236 13.90 11.58 5.16
C LEU A 236 15.27 10.96 4.90
N GLU A 237 15.98 11.40 3.87
CA GLU A 237 17.33 10.95 3.56
C GLU A 237 18.31 11.27 4.70
N TRP A 238 18.25 12.48 5.25
CA TRP A 238 19.06 12.86 6.41
C TRP A 238 18.74 11.99 7.62
N LEU A 239 17.47 11.70 7.91
CA LEU A 239 17.09 10.83 9.03
C LEU A 239 17.69 9.42 8.94
N LEU A 240 17.94 8.92 7.73
CA LEU A 240 18.60 7.62 7.51
C LEU A 240 20.12 7.71 7.66
N LYS A 241 20.71 8.83 7.22
CA LYS A 241 22.17 9.08 7.19
C LYS A 241 22.72 9.73 8.46
N ARG A 242 21.89 10.23 9.38
CA ARG A 242 22.30 10.86 10.64
C ARG A 242 22.71 9.86 11.73
N GLU A 243 23.82 10.11 12.41
CA GLU A 243 24.21 9.32 13.58
C GLU A 243 23.21 9.51 14.73
N SER A 244 23.20 8.60 15.70
CA SER A 244 22.15 8.61 16.75
C SER A 244 22.26 9.81 17.71
N ASP A 245 23.42 10.45 17.73
CA ASP A 245 23.83 11.63 18.50
C ASP A 245 23.99 12.89 17.64
N ASP A 246 23.76 12.79 16.33
CA ASP A 246 23.78 13.94 15.43
C ASP A 246 22.54 14.81 15.65
N GLU A 247 22.73 15.89 16.41
CA GLU A 247 21.74 16.94 16.68
C GLU A 247 21.90 18.16 15.74
N SER A 248 22.68 18.04 14.66
CA SER A 248 22.98 19.15 13.73
C SER A 248 21.76 19.67 12.96
N ARG A 249 20.68 18.87 12.89
CA ARG A 249 19.42 19.28 12.24
C ARG A 249 18.20 18.88 13.06
N PRO A 250 17.11 19.65 12.95
CA PRO A 250 15.84 19.28 13.56
C PRO A 250 15.30 17.97 12.97
N LEU A 251 14.60 17.19 13.80
CA LEU A 251 13.85 16.00 13.38
C LEU A 251 12.51 16.36 12.71
N TYR A 252 12.39 17.52 12.08
CA TYR A 252 11.16 18.00 11.48
C TYR A 252 11.43 18.74 10.17
N TYR A 253 10.41 18.82 9.32
CA TYR A 253 10.39 19.67 8.12
C TYR A 253 9.15 20.54 8.20
N SER A 254 9.34 21.84 8.07
CA SER A 254 8.30 22.86 8.19
C SER A 254 8.20 23.66 6.89
N GLY A 255 7.75 23.00 5.83
CA GLY A 255 7.40 23.64 4.57
C GLY A 255 6.03 24.32 4.60
N ASP A 256 5.65 24.86 3.46
CA ASP A 256 4.33 25.46 3.21
C ASP A 256 3.26 24.37 3.00
N VAL A 257 3.65 23.22 2.44
CA VAL A 257 2.78 22.07 2.22
C VAL A 257 3.02 21.01 3.27
N PHE A 258 4.27 20.54 3.40
CA PHE A 258 4.60 19.45 4.30
C PHE A 258 5.13 19.97 5.64
N ARG A 259 4.37 19.74 6.71
CA ARG A 259 4.75 20.10 8.08
C ARG A 259 4.79 18.85 8.95
N ILE A 260 5.94 18.17 8.94
CA ILE A 260 6.10 16.87 9.59
C ILE A 260 7.13 16.89 10.72
N TRP A 261 6.86 16.15 11.80
CA TRP A 261 7.72 16.04 12.96
C TRP A 261 7.99 14.59 13.33
N PHE A 262 9.26 14.23 13.55
CA PHE A 262 9.66 12.90 14.01
C PHE A 262 10.05 12.88 15.49
N ILE A 263 9.56 11.87 16.18
CA ILE A 263 9.89 11.52 17.56
C ILE A 263 10.51 10.12 17.53
N LEU A 264 11.85 10.08 17.60
CA LEU A 264 12.61 8.83 17.47
C LEU A 264 13.05 8.29 18.82
N VAL A 265 12.56 7.09 19.15
CA VAL A 265 12.75 6.41 20.42
C VAL A 265 14.02 5.55 20.35
N ALA A 266 15.18 6.18 20.58
CA ALA A 266 16.50 5.56 20.37
C ALA A 266 17.43 5.51 21.60
N LYS A 267 17.30 6.40 22.59
CA LYS A 267 18.32 6.56 23.67
C LYS A 267 18.16 5.55 24.81
N GLN A 268 19.06 4.58 24.88
CA GLN A 268 19.16 3.62 25.99
C GLN A 268 19.25 4.29 27.36
N ILE A 269 19.97 5.42 27.54
CA ILE A 269 20.11 6.05 28.87
C ILE A 269 18.79 6.64 29.38
N LYS A 270 17.90 7.12 28.49
CA LYS A 270 16.58 7.70 28.86
C LYS A 270 15.49 6.62 28.88
N VAL A 271 15.57 5.64 27.99
CA VAL A 271 14.75 4.41 28.00
C VAL A 271 15.03 3.57 29.25
N MET A 272 16.28 3.54 29.75
CA MET A 272 16.66 2.84 31.00
C MET A 272 16.02 3.47 32.25
N ARG A 273 15.57 4.72 32.18
CA ARG A 273 14.75 5.35 33.23
C ARG A 273 13.25 5.14 33.01
N GLY A 274 12.83 4.59 31.86
CA GLY A 274 11.44 4.32 31.55
C GLY A 274 10.53 5.55 31.51
N ASP A 275 11.09 6.75 31.34
CA ASP A 275 10.31 8.00 31.40
C ASP A 275 9.90 8.48 29.99
N PRO A 276 8.61 8.37 29.63
CA PRO A 276 8.08 8.84 28.35
C PRO A 276 7.95 10.37 28.26
N SER A 277 7.98 11.10 29.38
CA SER A 277 7.73 12.55 29.46
C SER A 277 8.50 13.41 28.44
N PRO A 278 9.79 13.16 28.12
CA PRO A 278 10.51 13.93 27.11
C PRO A 278 9.93 13.78 25.69
N TYR A 279 9.38 12.61 25.37
CA TYR A 279 8.74 12.33 24.09
C TYR A 279 7.36 13.00 24.02
N ILE A 280 6.60 12.94 25.12
CA ILE A 280 5.33 13.65 25.27
C ILE A 280 5.51 15.16 25.14
N LYS A 281 6.54 15.72 25.76
CA LYS A 281 6.89 17.15 25.62
C LYS A 281 7.14 17.52 24.15
N ARG A 282 7.84 16.67 23.39
CA ARG A 282 8.07 16.90 21.96
C ARG A 282 6.81 16.80 21.12
N ALA A 283 5.90 15.89 21.45
CA ALA A 283 4.59 15.81 20.79
C ALA A 283 3.79 17.11 21.02
N ARG A 284 3.72 17.59 22.26
CA ARG A 284 3.06 18.88 22.58
C ARG A 284 3.71 20.07 21.87
N GLU A 285 5.03 20.07 21.76
CA GLU A 285 5.77 21.11 21.02
C GLU A 285 5.45 21.09 19.51
N ALA A 286 5.33 19.91 18.91
CA ALA A 286 4.94 19.79 17.50
C ALA A 286 3.53 20.36 17.25
N ILE A 287 2.59 20.07 18.15
CA ILE A 287 1.22 20.62 18.08
C ILE A 287 1.21 22.13 18.27
N SER A 288 1.93 22.66 19.26
CA SER A 288 1.99 24.12 19.48
C SER A 288 2.61 24.88 18.31
N LYS A 289 3.53 24.23 17.58
CA LYS A 289 4.14 24.75 16.34
C LYS A 289 3.33 24.44 15.07
N LYS A 290 2.12 23.90 15.20
CA LYS A 290 1.19 23.60 14.10
C LYS A 290 1.79 22.67 13.04
N PHE A 291 2.42 21.59 13.48
CA PHE A 291 2.78 20.49 12.58
C PHE A 291 1.54 19.64 12.30
N ASP A 292 1.37 19.24 11.04
CA ASP A 292 0.22 18.43 10.60
C ASP A 292 0.40 16.95 10.98
N SER A 293 1.65 16.48 10.99
CA SER A 293 2.01 15.05 11.08
C SER A 293 3.07 14.83 12.14
N ILE A 294 2.81 13.91 13.06
CA ILE A 294 3.78 13.48 14.07
C ILE A 294 4.03 11.99 13.90
N TYR A 295 5.27 11.64 13.55
CA TYR A 295 5.74 10.27 13.40
C TYR A 295 6.51 9.85 14.64
N VAL A 296 5.98 8.87 15.38
CA VAL A 296 6.65 8.28 16.55
C VAL A 296 7.21 6.94 16.14
N GLY A 297 8.53 6.74 16.26
CA GLY A 297 9.17 5.53 15.75
C GLY A 297 10.32 5.00 16.59
N GLY A 298 10.43 3.69 16.68
CA GLY A 298 11.49 2.97 17.38
C GLY A 298 11.82 1.65 16.71
N ARG A 299 12.98 1.08 17.05
CA ARG A 299 13.48 -0.18 16.48
C ARG A 299 13.86 -1.17 17.56
N GLU A 300 13.79 -2.46 17.23
CA GLU A 300 14.30 -3.57 18.05
C GLU A 300 13.82 -3.49 19.51
N LYS A 301 14.77 -3.53 20.46
CA LYS A 301 14.52 -3.47 21.90
C LYS A 301 13.71 -2.25 22.38
N ASN A 302 13.64 -1.18 21.59
CA ASN A 302 12.89 0.02 21.95
C ASN A 302 11.41 -0.05 21.52
N MET A 303 10.97 -1.09 20.80
CA MET A 303 9.59 -1.17 20.30
C MET A 303 8.53 -1.20 21.41
N LYS A 304 8.81 -1.86 22.54
CA LYS A 304 7.90 -1.88 23.70
C LYS A 304 7.73 -0.47 24.29
N PHE A 305 8.84 0.19 24.61
CA PHE A 305 8.82 1.56 25.11
C PHE A 305 8.26 2.56 24.07
N THR A 306 8.42 2.29 22.78
CA THR A 306 7.78 3.08 21.71
C THR A 306 6.26 2.97 21.78
N GLN A 307 5.74 1.78 22.08
CA GLN A 307 4.30 1.58 22.31
C GLN A 307 3.81 2.39 23.52
N GLU A 308 4.56 2.39 24.63
CA GLU A 308 4.23 3.19 25.82
C GLU A 308 4.14 4.69 25.48
N VAL A 309 5.09 5.21 24.71
CA VAL A 309 5.06 6.61 24.23
C VAL A 309 3.84 6.88 23.34
N ILE A 310 3.50 5.96 22.44
CA ILE A 310 2.32 6.08 21.56
C ILE A 310 1.04 6.10 22.40
N ASP A 311 0.93 5.19 23.36
CA ASP A 311 -0.25 5.06 24.22
C ASP A 311 -0.43 6.29 25.11
N GLU A 312 0.67 6.87 25.62
CA GLU A 312 0.60 8.12 26.36
C GLU A 312 0.21 9.32 25.51
N ILE A 313 0.73 9.46 24.29
CA ILE A 313 0.32 10.56 23.38
C ILE A 313 -1.18 10.45 23.10
N LYS A 314 -1.67 9.23 22.87
CA LYS A 314 -3.09 8.94 22.63
C LYS A 314 -3.95 9.21 23.86
N SER A 315 -3.56 8.71 25.02
CA SER A 315 -4.35 8.79 26.26
C SER A 315 -4.45 10.21 26.82
N ASN A 316 -3.42 11.04 26.57
CA ASN A 316 -3.44 12.47 26.91
C ASN A 316 -4.11 13.33 25.82
N GLU A 317 -4.71 12.72 24.80
CA GLU A 317 -5.40 13.40 23.69
C GLU A 317 -4.55 14.49 23.01
N ILE A 318 -3.23 14.29 22.96
CA ILE A 318 -2.30 15.30 22.42
C ILE A 318 -2.46 15.44 20.91
N ALA A 319 -2.72 14.32 20.22
CA ALA A 319 -2.92 14.25 18.79
C ALA A 319 -3.76 13.02 18.42
N THR A 320 -4.40 13.04 17.25
CA THR A 320 -5.23 11.93 16.78
C THR A 320 -4.39 10.83 16.16
N LEU A 321 -4.37 9.65 16.78
CA LEU A 321 -3.69 8.46 16.22
C LEU A 321 -4.40 8.01 14.93
N LYS A 322 -3.67 7.92 13.82
CA LYS A 322 -4.19 7.41 12.54
C LYS A 322 -3.87 5.94 12.34
N TRP A 323 -2.64 5.53 12.62
CA TRP A 323 -2.26 4.12 12.54
C TRP A 323 -1.02 3.84 13.39
N THR A 324 -0.82 2.56 13.70
CA THR A 324 0.43 2.00 14.22
C THR A 324 0.78 0.79 13.38
N LYS A 325 2.04 0.71 12.92
CA LYS A 325 2.53 -0.37 12.06
C LYS A 325 3.84 -0.92 12.60
N GLU A 326 3.96 -2.24 12.54
CA GLU A 326 5.22 -2.95 12.70
C GLU A 326 5.70 -3.41 11.32
N PHE A 327 6.98 -3.22 11.03
CA PHE A 327 7.55 -3.57 9.73
C PHE A 327 9.02 -3.91 9.84
N LYS A 328 9.51 -4.69 8.86
CA LYS A 328 10.93 -4.99 8.71
C LYS A 328 11.60 -3.81 8.00
N THR A 329 12.68 -3.32 8.59
CA THR A 329 13.54 -2.26 8.04
C THR A 329 14.96 -2.82 7.88
N ARG A 330 15.82 -2.11 7.15
CA ARG A 330 17.26 -2.37 7.13
C ARG A 330 18.01 -1.24 7.82
N ASP A 331 19.00 -1.60 8.60
CA ASP A 331 19.97 -0.62 9.09
C ASP A 331 21.01 -0.28 8.02
N ARG A 332 21.93 0.62 8.35
CA ARG A 332 23.03 1.04 7.47
C ARG A 332 23.96 -0.09 7.04
N GLN A 333 24.00 -1.18 7.82
CA GLN A 333 24.78 -2.37 7.50
C GLN A 333 23.95 -3.39 6.71
N HIS A 334 22.81 -2.96 6.16
CA HIS A 334 21.81 -3.78 5.46
C HIS A 334 21.24 -4.94 6.29
N LYS A 335 21.42 -4.93 7.62
CA LYS A 335 20.87 -5.95 8.50
C LYS A 335 19.39 -5.69 8.69
N LYS A 336 18.59 -6.75 8.58
CA LYS A 336 17.15 -6.69 8.85
C LYS A 336 16.93 -6.36 10.32
N LYS A 337 16.01 -5.45 10.58
CA LYS A 337 15.60 -4.99 11.90
C LYS A 337 14.09 -4.91 11.99
N ASP A 338 13.55 -5.15 13.17
CA ASP A 338 12.16 -4.85 13.48
C ASP A 338 12.00 -3.38 13.86
N ALA A 339 10.94 -2.76 13.34
CA ALA A 339 10.60 -1.38 13.61
C ALA A 339 9.11 -1.25 13.92
N LYS A 340 8.79 -0.28 14.77
CA LYS A 340 7.43 0.18 15.03
C LYS A 340 7.36 1.67 14.74
N MET A 341 6.30 2.08 14.05
CA MET A 341 6.00 3.48 13.80
C MET A 341 4.51 3.74 14.00
N ALA A 342 4.17 4.92 14.51
CA ALA A 342 2.82 5.44 14.53
C ALA A 342 2.79 6.81 13.85
N LEU A 343 1.67 7.08 13.18
CA LEU A 343 1.33 8.40 12.67
C LEU A 343 0.21 8.99 13.52
N PHE A 344 0.47 10.18 14.03
CA PHE A 344 -0.54 11.06 14.60
C PHE A 344 -0.77 12.26 13.68
N ARG A 345 -1.99 12.78 13.68
CA ARG A 345 -2.36 14.04 13.01
C ARG A 345 -2.95 15.01 14.02
N ASN A 346 -2.67 16.29 13.82
CA ASN A 346 -3.38 17.38 14.51
C ASN A 346 -4.81 17.50 13.97
#